data_AF-A0A368UQE6-F1
#
_entry.id   AF-A0A368UQE6-F1
#
_cell.length_a   1.000
_cell.length_b   1.000
_cell.length_c   1.000
_cell.angle_alpha   90.00
_cell.angle_beta   90.00
_cell.angle_gamma   90.00
#
_symmetry.space_group_name_H-M   'P 1'
#
loop_
_entity.id
_entity.type
_entity.pdbx_description
1 polymer ?
#
loop_
_entity_poly.entity_id
_entity_poly.type
_entity_poly.pdbx_seq_one_letter_code
_entity_poly.pdbx_strand_id
1 'polypeptide(L)'
;MKVRVATGVVAALVATLLSGCATPPPKEPENLCKIFYENRDWYDAAANMRDKWGVPIQVPMAIMYQESSFKADALPPRDYLLWVIPWGRVSSAYGYSQAKTMTWEDYVRETGNSWSSRDNFDDAIDFMGWFIHKSHQVNGVSKWDAYAQYLNYHEGWGGYKRGTYRNKQWLVNTSKRVAERASRYGEQLRGCEEDLQRGWLWRLFFG
;
A
#
# COMPACT_ATOMS: atom_id res chain seq x y z
N MET A 1 -28.16 1.92 51.48
CA MET A 1 -28.08 2.71 50.22
C MET A 1 -27.69 1.78 49.08
N LYS A 2 -28.59 1.48 48.15
CA LYS A 2 -28.25 0.76 46.90
C LYS A 2 -27.69 1.78 45.91
N VAL A 3 -26.38 1.76 45.68
CA VAL A 3 -25.77 2.54 44.59
C VAL A 3 -26.26 1.92 43.29
N ARG A 4 -27.27 2.53 42.66
CA ARG A 4 -27.64 2.23 41.28
C ARG A 4 -26.57 2.88 40.41
N VAL A 5 -25.46 2.19 40.18
CA VAL A 5 -24.53 2.58 39.13
C VAL A 5 -25.31 2.51 37.83
N ALA A 6 -25.50 3.67 37.21
CA ALA A 6 -26.30 3.82 36.00
C ALA A 6 -25.72 2.97 34.87
N THR A 7 -26.41 1.88 34.53
CA THR A 7 -26.11 0.99 33.40
C THR A 7 -25.96 1.76 32.07
N GLY A 8 -26.59 2.94 31.96
CA GLY A 8 -26.46 3.82 30.80
C GLY A 8 -25.09 4.50 30.63
N VAL A 9 -24.36 4.76 31.73
CA VAL A 9 -23.03 5.41 31.67
C VAL A 9 -21.96 4.45 31.16
N VAL A 10 -22.05 3.17 31.53
CA VAL A 10 -21.16 2.11 31.03
C VAL A 10 -21.41 1.85 29.55
N ALA A 11 -22.67 1.81 29.11
CA ALA A 11 -23.01 1.62 27.69
C ALA A 11 -22.54 2.78 26.80
N ALA A 12 -22.60 4.03 27.29
CA ALA A 12 -22.10 5.20 26.56
C ALA A 12 -20.56 5.25 26.46
N LEU A 13 -19.85 4.80 27.50
CA LEU A 13 -18.38 4.68 27.52
C LEU A 13 -17.86 3.56 26.61
N VAL A 14 -18.62 2.46 26.45
CA VAL A 14 -18.27 1.38 25.51
C VAL A 14 -18.56 1.80 24.05
N ALA A 15 -19.59 2.61 23.81
CA ALA A 15 -19.92 3.09 22.47
C ALA A 15 -18.90 4.09 21.89
N THR A 16 -18.22 4.87 22.73
CA THR A 16 -17.16 5.81 22.27
C THR A 16 -15.82 5.12 21.98
N LEU A 17 -15.61 3.88 22.42
CA LEU A 17 -14.41 3.10 22.13
C LEU A 17 -14.47 2.34 20.79
N LEU A 18 -15.61 2.40 20.09
CA LEU A 18 -15.84 1.71 18.81
C LEU A 18 -15.75 2.62 17.59
N SER A 19 -15.32 3.88 17.74
CA SER A 19 -14.87 4.68 16.59
C SER A 19 -13.55 4.09 16.09
N GLY A 20 -13.62 3.09 15.21
CA GLY A 20 -12.46 2.56 14.51
C GLY A 20 -11.77 3.69 13.75
N CYS A 21 -10.54 4.02 14.12
CA CYS A 21 -9.72 4.98 13.39
C CYS A 21 -9.26 4.34 12.08
N ALA A 22 -10.09 4.39 11.04
CA ALA A 22 -9.61 4.16 9.69
C ALA A 22 -8.80 5.39 9.25
N THR A 23 -7.56 5.18 8.81
CA THR A 23 -6.76 6.27 8.25
C THR A 23 -7.40 6.70 6.92
N PRO A 24 -7.85 7.96 6.79
CA PRO A 24 -8.43 8.43 5.54
C PRO A 24 -7.35 8.46 4.43
N PRO A 25 -7.72 8.27 3.15
CA PRO A 25 -6.78 8.47 2.06
C PRO A 25 -6.18 9.88 2.08
N PRO A 26 -4.92 10.06 1.63
CA PRO A 26 -4.26 11.35 1.64
C PRO A 26 -5.04 12.41 0.84
N LYS A 27 -5.06 13.64 1.35
CA LYS A 27 -5.81 14.75 0.72
C LYS A 27 -5.22 15.19 -0.61
N GLU A 28 -3.90 15.13 -0.72
CA GLU A 28 -3.13 15.52 -1.92
C GLU A 28 -2.34 14.32 -2.45
N PRO A 29 -3.01 13.29 -2.99
CA PRO A 29 -2.36 12.02 -3.26
C PRO A 29 -1.48 12.06 -4.52
N GLU A 30 -1.34 13.18 -5.22
CA GLU A 30 -0.35 13.38 -6.31
C GLU A 30 0.95 14.06 -5.82
N ASN A 31 1.07 14.33 -4.51
CA ASN A 31 2.25 14.92 -3.88
C ASN A 31 2.77 14.05 -2.72
N LEU A 32 3.89 13.36 -2.94
CA LEU A 32 4.46 12.42 -1.99
C LEU A 32 4.89 13.09 -0.68
N CYS A 33 5.42 14.32 -0.73
CA CYS A 33 5.76 15.06 0.47
C CYS A 33 4.52 15.37 1.31
N LYS A 34 3.41 15.78 0.66
CA LYS A 34 2.15 16.03 1.36
C LYS A 34 1.59 14.76 2.00
N ILE A 35 1.65 13.63 1.29
CA ILE A 35 1.27 12.32 1.83
C ILE A 35 2.05 12.02 3.12
N PHE A 36 3.37 12.17 3.10
CA PHE A 36 4.22 11.86 4.25
C PHE A 36 4.20 12.91 5.36
N TYR A 37 3.90 14.17 5.07
CA TYR A 37 3.66 15.15 6.11
C TYR A 37 2.32 14.93 6.81
N GLU A 38 1.30 14.46 6.07
CA GLU A 38 0.00 14.07 6.62
C GLU A 38 0.11 12.77 7.45
N ASN A 39 0.88 11.79 6.95
CA ASN A 39 1.08 10.47 7.58
C ASN A 39 2.59 10.19 7.72
N ARG A 40 3.22 10.67 8.80
CA ARG A 40 4.69 10.56 8.97
C ARG A 40 5.16 9.15 9.29
N ASP A 41 4.35 8.39 10.00
CA ASP A 41 4.54 6.95 10.20
C ASP A 41 4.65 6.19 8.87
N TRP A 42 3.91 6.60 7.84
CA TRP A 42 4.03 6.00 6.51
C TRP A 42 5.38 6.25 5.87
N TYR A 43 6.03 7.39 6.13
CA TYR A 43 7.40 7.62 5.68
C TYR A 43 8.36 6.69 6.40
N ASP A 44 8.24 6.53 7.71
CA ASP A 44 9.10 5.65 8.50
C ASP A 44 8.98 4.19 8.00
N ALA A 45 7.76 3.73 7.75
CA ALA A 45 7.51 2.41 7.17
C ALA A 45 8.09 2.25 5.75
N ALA A 46 7.93 3.26 4.90
CA ALA A 46 8.50 3.25 3.55
C ALA A 46 10.04 3.29 3.57
N ALA A 47 10.65 4.02 4.50
CA ALA A 47 12.09 4.05 4.70
C ALA A 47 12.62 2.69 5.19
N ASN A 48 11.94 2.07 6.17
CA ASN A 48 12.27 0.72 6.63
C ASN A 48 12.18 -0.31 5.50
N MET A 49 11.12 -0.25 4.68
CA MET A 49 10.96 -1.09 3.49
C MET A 49 12.11 -0.87 2.49
N ARG A 50 12.50 0.38 2.22
CA ARG A 50 13.63 0.69 1.35
C ARG A 50 14.91 0.07 1.88
N ASP A 51 15.20 0.25 3.16
CA ASP A 51 16.46 -0.18 3.76
C ASP A 51 16.54 -1.73 3.81
N LYS A 52 15.40 -2.38 4.09
CA LYS A 52 15.28 -3.85 4.11
C LYS A 52 15.39 -4.47 2.71
N TRP A 53 14.70 -3.92 1.73
CA TRP A 53 14.57 -4.55 0.40
C TRP A 53 15.45 -3.93 -0.69
N GLY A 54 16.05 -2.77 -0.43
CA GLY A 54 16.78 -1.97 -1.41
C GLY A 54 15.88 -1.38 -2.50
N VAL A 55 14.60 -1.13 -2.19
CA VAL A 55 13.58 -0.67 -3.14
C VAL A 55 13.36 0.83 -2.98
N PRO A 56 13.43 1.63 -4.06
CA PRO A 56 13.22 3.06 -3.95
C PRO A 56 11.76 3.40 -3.61
N ILE A 57 11.55 4.17 -2.53
CA ILE A 57 10.23 4.48 -1.91
C ILE A 57 9.16 4.88 -2.93
N GLN A 58 9.52 5.72 -3.89
CA GLN A 58 8.58 6.26 -4.85
C GLN A 58 7.92 5.20 -5.75
N VAL A 59 8.57 4.06 -5.96
CA VAL A 59 8.06 3.00 -6.84
C VAL A 59 6.85 2.29 -6.22
N PRO A 60 6.95 1.64 -5.04
CA PRO A 60 5.79 1.02 -4.41
C PRO A 60 4.72 2.05 -4.02
N MET A 61 5.07 3.29 -3.70
CA MET A 61 4.07 4.35 -3.47
C MET A 61 3.25 4.67 -4.72
N ALA A 62 3.87 4.74 -5.90
CA ALA A 62 3.17 4.97 -7.16
C ALA A 62 2.28 3.77 -7.55
N ILE A 63 2.75 2.55 -7.29
CA ILE A 63 1.96 1.33 -7.50
C ILE A 63 0.77 1.31 -6.53
N MET A 64 0.97 1.63 -5.26
CA MET A 64 -0.08 1.61 -4.24
C MET A 64 -1.19 2.60 -4.57
N TYR A 65 -0.84 3.80 -5.04
CA TYR A 65 -1.83 4.75 -5.53
C TYR A 65 -2.67 4.17 -6.68
N GLN A 66 -2.02 3.49 -7.63
CA GLN A 66 -2.71 2.89 -8.77
C GLN A 66 -3.63 1.74 -8.38
N GLU A 67 -3.25 0.95 -7.37
CA GLU A 67 -3.97 -0.23 -6.92
C GLU A 67 -5.14 0.10 -5.99
N SER A 68 -4.93 0.98 -5.01
CA SER A 68 -5.92 1.25 -3.96
C SER A 68 -6.28 2.72 -3.80
N SER A 69 -5.54 3.63 -4.46
CA SER A 69 -5.58 5.07 -4.18
C SER A 69 -5.39 5.35 -2.68
N PHE A 70 -4.53 4.56 -2.03
CA PHE A 70 -4.25 4.61 -0.60
C PHE A 70 -5.48 4.34 0.29
N LYS A 71 -6.39 3.46 -0.13
CA LYS A 71 -7.53 3.03 0.68
C LYS A 71 -7.24 1.71 1.39
N ALA A 72 -7.24 1.74 2.71
CA ALA A 72 -6.99 0.59 3.58
C ALA A 72 -7.98 -0.57 3.36
N ASP A 73 -9.20 -0.28 2.94
CA ASP A 73 -10.27 -1.23 2.72
C ASP A 73 -10.62 -1.32 1.23
N ALA A 74 -9.70 -1.02 0.31
CA ALA A 74 -9.96 -1.15 -1.12
C ALA A 74 -10.35 -2.60 -1.47
N LEU A 75 -11.46 -2.77 -2.18
CA LEU A 75 -11.99 -4.06 -2.58
C LEU A 75 -12.15 -4.13 -4.10
N PRO A 76 -11.83 -5.28 -4.72
CA PRO A 76 -12.08 -5.48 -6.13
C PRO A 76 -13.58 -5.52 -6.41
N PRO A 77 -14.01 -5.23 -7.65
CA PRO A 77 -15.41 -5.28 -8.02
C PRO A 77 -16.03 -6.66 -7.73
N ARG A 78 -17.34 -6.67 -7.47
CA ARG A 78 -18.08 -7.91 -7.24
C ARG A 78 -18.19 -8.71 -8.54
N ASP A 79 -18.16 -10.02 -8.40
CA ASP A 79 -18.54 -10.92 -9.49
C ASP A 79 -20.05 -11.17 -9.44
N TYR A 80 -20.68 -11.34 -10.61
CA TYR A 80 -22.13 -11.47 -10.73
C TYR A 80 -22.49 -12.75 -11.48
N LEU A 81 -23.26 -13.64 -10.83
CA LEU A 81 -23.90 -14.76 -11.48
C LEU A 81 -25.12 -14.26 -12.26
N LEU A 82 -25.21 -14.63 -13.55
CA LEU A 82 -26.28 -14.23 -14.47
C LEU A 82 -26.50 -12.71 -14.59
N TRP A 83 -25.46 -11.90 -14.37
CA TRP A 83 -25.48 -10.43 -14.40
C TRP A 83 -26.32 -9.72 -13.32
N VAL A 84 -26.87 -10.45 -12.33
CA VAL A 84 -27.76 -9.87 -11.31
C VAL A 84 -27.51 -10.36 -9.87
N ILE A 85 -26.94 -11.55 -9.67
CA ILE A 85 -26.76 -12.13 -8.34
C ILE A 85 -25.30 -11.96 -7.90
N PRO A 86 -24.98 -11.19 -6.83
CA PRO A 86 -23.60 -11.03 -6.38
C PRO A 86 -23.05 -12.38 -5.88
N TRP A 87 -22.09 -12.98 -6.60
CA TRP A 87 -21.55 -14.32 -6.30
C TRP A 87 -20.16 -14.28 -5.62
N GLY A 88 -19.75 -13.12 -5.14
CA GLY A 88 -18.46 -12.92 -4.48
C GLY A 88 -17.70 -11.76 -5.09
N ARG A 89 -16.38 -11.77 -5.01
CA ARG A 89 -15.51 -10.80 -5.68
C ARG A 89 -14.69 -11.49 -6.76
N VAL A 90 -14.38 -10.74 -7.82
CA VAL A 90 -13.57 -11.24 -8.95
C VAL A 90 -12.13 -11.61 -8.54
N SER A 91 -11.69 -11.19 -7.36
CA SER A 91 -10.37 -11.48 -6.81
C SER A 91 -10.39 -11.51 -5.29
N SER A 92 -9.40 -12.20 -4.71
CA SER A 92 -9.08 -12.16 -3.28
C SER A 92 -8.17 -11.00 -2.88
N ALA A 93 -7.79 -10.14 -3.84
CA ALA A 93 -7.10 -8.89 -3.61
C ALA A 93 -7.91 -7.99 -2.65
N TYR A 94 -7.23 -7.28 -1.74
CA TYR A 94 -7.82 -6.19 -0.97
C TYR A 94 -6.74 -5.32 -0.31
N GLY A 95 -7.19 -4.20 0.27
CA GLY A 95 -6.39 -3.28 1.05
C GLY A 95 -5.41 -2.45 0.25
N TYR A 96 -4.42 -1.85 0.92
CA TYR A 96 -3.48 -0.92 0.31
C TYR A 96 -2.74 -1.54 -0.88
N SER A 97 -2.26 -2.78 -0.71
CA SER A 97 -1.44 -3.48 -1.69
C SER A 97 -2.24 -4.17 -2.80
N GLN A 98 -3.56 -4.36 -2.64
CA GLN A 98 -4.37 -5.24 -3.49
C GLN A 98 -3.74 -6.64 -3.70
N ALA A 99 -2.98 -7.13 -2.71
CA ALA A 99 -2.33 -8.43 -2.80
C ALA A 99 -3.36 -9.58 -2.74
N LYS A 100 -3.24 -10.54 -3.67
CA LYS A 100 -4.01 -11.79 -3.64
C LYS A 100 -3.58 -12.64 -2.44
N THR A 101 -4.52 -13.39 -1.86
CA THR A 101 -4.26 -14.21 -0.67
C THR A 101 -3.06 -15.15 -0.82
N MET A 102 -2.94 -15.89 -1.93
CA MET A 102 -1.80 -16.79 -2.13
C MET A 102 -0.45 -16.06 -2.15
N THR A 103 -0.38 -14.88 -2.77
CA THR A 103 0.86 -14.09 -2.81
C THR A 103 1.19 -13.49 -1.45
N TRP A 104 0.16 -13.08 -0.68
CA TRP A 104 0.34 -12.63 0.69
C TRP A 104 0.86 -13.74 1.60
N GLU A 105 0.34 -14.96 1.45
CA GLU A 105 0.81 -16.13 2.21
C GLU A 105 2.28 -16.47 1.90
N ASP A 106 2.71 -16.34 0.64
CA ASP A 106 4.11 -16.50 0.28
C ASP A 106 4.99 -15.46 0.97
N TYR A 107 4.56 -14.19 1.01
CA TYR A 107 5.24 -13.14 1.77
C TYR A 107 5.33 -13.44 3.26
N VAL A 108 4.22 -13.81 3.89
CA VAL A 108 4.18 -14.15 5.33
C VAL A 108 5.14 -15.30 5.62
N ARG A 109 5.15 -16.34 4.77
CA ARG A 109 6.02 -17.50 4.93
C ARG A 109 7.50 -17.14 4.77
N GLU A 110 7.84 -16.27 3.82
CA GLU A 110 9.24 -15.88 3.56
C GLU A 110 9.78 -14.83 4.53
N THR A 111 8.91 -14.04 5.16
CA THR A 111 9.32 -12.95 6.08
C THR A 111 9.10 -13.27 7.55
N GLY A 112 8.30 -14.29 7.87
CA GLY A 112 7.88 -14.60 9.23
C GLY A 112 6.83 -13.65 9.81
N ASN A 113 6.27 -12.74 9.00
CA ASN A 113 5.35 -11.70 9.46
C ASN A 113 3.90 -12.23 9.59
N SER A 114 3.68 -13.17 10.51
CA SER A 114 2.40 -13.89 10.68
C SER A 114 1.24 -13.04 11.17
N TRP A 115 1.51 -11.87 11.74
CA TRP A 115 0.50 -10.93 12.25
C TRP A 115 0.17 -9.81 11.25
N SER A 116 0.74 -9.87 10.05
CA SER A 116 0.58 -8.82 9.04
C SER A 116 -0.82 -8.74 8.45
N SER A 117 -1.24 -7.52 8.12
CA SER A 117 -2.54 -7.20 7.55
C SER A 117 -2.40 -6.36 6.26
N ARG A 118 -3.17 -6.70 5.22
CA ARG A 118 -3.18 -5.96 3.93
C ARG A 118 -3.76 -4.55 4.04
N ASP A 119 -4.53 -4.36 5.10
CA ASP A 119 -5.24 -3.16 5.52
C ASP A 119 -4.34 -2.21 6.33
N ASN A 120 -3.20 -2.72 6.83
CA ASN A 120 -2.17 -1.94 7.51
C ASN A 120 -1.16 -1.41 6.48
N PHE A 121 -0.86 -0.10 6.52
CA PHE A 121 0.05 0.52 5.55
C PHE A 121 1.46 -0.05 5.62
N ASP A 122 2.00 -0.24 6.82
CA ASP A 122 3.39 -0.69 7.06
C ASP A 122 3.60 -2.10 6.50
N ASP A 123 2.66 -2.99 6.79
CA ASP A 123 2.67 -4.36 6.26
C ASP A 123 2.49 -4.37 4.74
N ALA A 124 1.60 -3.54 4.21
CA ALA A 124 1.33 -3.46 2.79
C ALA A 124 2.54 -2.91 2.02
N ILE A 125 3.20 -1.86 2.51
CA ILE A 125 4.38 -1.31 1.85
C ILE A 125 5.56 -2.27 1.95
N ASP A 126 5.76 -2.97 3.07
CA ASP A 126 6.79 -4.02 3.20
C ASP A 126 6.55 -5.18 2.22
N PHE A 127 5.30 -5.65 2.11
CA PHE A 127 4.89 -6.64 1.11
C PHE A 127 5.24 -6.18 -0.31
N MET A 128 4.94 -4.93 -0.66
CA MET A 128 5.25 -4.38 -1.98
C MET A 128 6.76 -4.30 -2.22
N GLY A 129 7.54 -3.95 -1.19
CA GLY A 129 9.00 -3.99 -1.21
C GLY A 129 9.55 -5.41 -1.45
N TRP A 130 9.05 -6.39 -0.71
CA TRP A 130 9.36 -7.81 -0.93
C TRP A 130 9.02 -8.24 -2.36
N PHE A 131 7.83 -7.91 -2.87
CA PHE A 131 7.42 -8.30 -4.21
C PHE A 131 8.34 -7.70 -5.29
N ILE A 132 8.70 -6.43 -5.18
CA ILE A 132 9.65 -5.76 -6.10
C ILE A 132 11.04 -6.40 -6.00
N HIS A 133 11.49 -6.73 -4.79
CA HIS A 133 12.75 -7.44 -4.58
C HIS A 133 12.76 -8.80 -5.30
N LYS A 134 11.69 -9.58 -5.15
CA LYS A 134 11.53 -10.87 -5.85
C LYS A 134 11.42 -10.69 -7.36
N SER A 135 10.74 -9.65 -7.83
CA SER A 135 10.65 -9.32 -9.27
C SER A 135 12.03 -9.06 -9.87
N HIS A 136 12.90 -8.36 -9.12
CA HIS A 136 14.29 -8.16 -9.49
C HIS A 136 15.07 -9.48 -9.55
N GLN A 137 14.92 -10.36 -8.56
CA GLN A 137 15.59 -11.66 -8.54
C GLN A 137 15.12 -12.61 -9.64
N VAL A 138 13.81 -12.67 -9.91
CA VAL A 138 13.21 -13.66 -10.84
C VAL A 138 13.31 -13.22 -12.29
N ASN A 139 13.07 -11.92 -12.56
CA ASN A 139 12.96 -11.38 -13.92
C ASN A 139 14.03 -10.34 -14.26
N GLY A 140 15.00 -10.08 -13.37
CA GLY A 140 16.12 -9.17 -13.63
C GLY A 140 15.73 -7.69 -13.76
N VAL A 141 14.48 -7.34 -13.45
CA VAL A 141 13.96 -5.98 -13.60
C VAL A 141 14.57 -5.06 -12.55
N SER A 142 15.02 -3.88 -12.94
CA SER A 142 15.53 -2.89 -11.99
C SER A 142 14.46 -2.52 -10.96
N LYS A 143 14.84 -2.41 -9.68
CA LYS A 143 13.94 -1.92 -8.62
C LYS A 143 13.47 -0.48 -8.87
N TRP A 144 14.21 0.28 -9.68
CA TRP A 144 13.88 1.65 -10.09
C TRP A 144 12.95 1.73 -11.31
N ASP A 145 12.78 0.63 -12.05
CA ASP A 145 11.94 0.60 -13.25
C ASP A 145 10.46 0.38 -12.87
N ALA A 146 9.79 1.45 -12.45
CA ALA A 146 8.38 1.41 -12.05
C ALA A 146 7.45 0.85 -13.14
N TYR A 147 7.77 1.05 -14.42
CA TYR A 147 6.99 0.51 -15.54
C TYR A 147 7.01 -1.02 -15.52
N ALA A 148 8.22 -1.60 -15.52
CA ALA A 148 8.37 -3.05 -15.53
C ALA A 148 7.98 -3.68 -14.18
N GLN A 149 8.19 -2.99 -13.06
CA GLN A 149 7.74 -3.45 -11.75
C GLN A 149 6.21 -3.52 -11.69
N TYR A 150 5.48 -2.54 -12.23
CA TYR A 150 4.02 -2.59 -12.27
C TYR A 150 3.49 -3.72 -13.17
N LEU A 151 4.14 -3.97 -14.31
CA LEU A 151 3.81 -5.12 -15.15
C LEU A 151 4.01 -6.46 -14.43
N ASN A 152 5.07 -6.59 -13.63
CA ASN A 152 5.29 -7.77 -12.78
C ASN A 152 4.21 -7.89 -11.70
N TYR A 153 3.87 -6.78 -11.05
CA TYR A 153 2.87 -6.73 -9.99
C TYR A 153 1.50 -7.20 -10.48
N HIS A 154 1.10 -6.76 -11.68
CA HIS A 154 -0.19 -7.09 -12.26
C HIS A 154 -0.25 -8.51 -12.86
N GLU A 155 0.75 -8.89 -13.66
CA GLU A 155 0.74 -10.19 -14.37
C GLU A 155 1.26 -11.36 -13.51
N GLY A 156 1.92 -11.05 -12.39
CA GLY A 156 2.80 -11.99 -11.68
C GLY A 156 4.08 -12.30 -12.45
N TRP A 157 5.09 -12.83 -11.77
CA TRP A 157 6.43 -13.04 -12.36
C TRP A 157 6.41 -13.94 -13.61
N GLY A 158 5.62 -15.01 -13.60
CA GLY A 158 5.49 -15.92 -14.73
C GLY A 158 4.73 -15.33 -15.93
N GLY A 159 3.70 -14.52 -15.67
CA GLY A 159 2.94 -13.82 -16.71
C GLY A 159 3.80 -12.76 -17.39
N TYR A 160 4.53 -11.97 -16.60
CA TYR A 160 5.51 -11.01 -17.10
C TYR A 160 6.57 -11.67 -17.99
N LYS A 161 7.17 -12.78 -17.52
CA LYS A 161 8.17 -13.54 -18.28
C LYS A 161 7.65 -14.06 -19.62
N ARG A 162 6.37 -14.47 -19.67
CA ARG A 162 5.69 -14.87 -20.92
C ARG A 162 5.26 -13.69 -21.79
N GLY A 163 5.35 -12.45 -21.31
CA GLY A 163 4.97 -11.26 -22.06
C GLY A 163 3.47 -11.10 -22.24
N THR A 164 2.63 -11.66 -21.36
CA THR A 164 1.16 -11.63 -21.52
C THR A 164 0.58 -10.22 -21.52
N TYR A 165 1.27 -9.25 -20.91
CA TYR A 165 0.91 -7.84 -20.94
C TYR A 165 0.94 -7.21 -22.33
N ARG A 166 1.68 -7.76 -23.29
CA ARG A 166 1.81 -7.21 -24.65
C ARG A 166 0.46 -7.19 -25.39
N ASN A 167 -0.45 -8.10 -25.01
CA ASN A 167 -1.80 -8.17 -25.56
C ASN A 167 -2.80 -7.29 -24.79
N LYS A 168 -2.36 -6.58 -23.73
CA LYS A 168 -3.18 -5.75 -22.85
C LYS A 168 -2.72 -4.30 -22.96
N GLN A 169 -3.12 -3.63 -24.05
CA GLN A 169 -2.70 -2.24 -24.29
C GLN A 169 -3.07 -1.30 -23.13
N TRP A 170 -4.20 -1.54 -22.47
CA TRP A 170 -4.61 -0.81 -21.29
C TRP A 170 -3.58 -0.92 -20.15
N LEU A 171 -3.04 -2.13 -19.91
CA LEU A 171 -2.07 -2.38 -18.84
C LEU A 171 -0.72 -1.73 -19.17
N VAL A 172 -0.29 -1.79 -20.43
CA VAL A 172 0.90 -1.06 -20.91
C VAL A 172 0.75 0.44 -20.65
N ASN A 173 -0.41 1.02 -20.95
CA ASN A 173 -0.67 2.45 -20.74
C ASN A 173 -0.74 2.79 -19.24
N THR A 174 -1.37 1.95 -18.41
CA THR A 174 -1.38 2.13 -16.95
C THR A 174 0.02 2.07 -16.37
N SER A 175 0.86 1.12 -16.83
CA SER A 175 2.25 1.00 -16.38
C SER A 175 3.07 2.26 -16.69
N LYS A 176 2.82 2.93 -17.82
CA LYS A 176 3.44 4.21 -18.13
C LYS A 176 3.02 5.31 -17.16
N ARG A 177 1.73 5.40 -16.83
CA ARG A 177 1.22 6.35 -15.83
C ARG A 177 1.80 6.11 -14.44
N VAL A 178 1.99 4.85 -14.06
CA VAL A 178 2.67 4.49 -12.80
C VAL A 178 4.12 4.94 -12.82
N ALA A 179 4.83 4.75 -13.93
CA ALA A 179 6.21 5.20 -14.07
C ALA A 179 6.35 6.74 -14.01
N GLU A 180 5.45 7.46 -14.68
CA GLU A 180 5.37 8.92 -14.61
C GLU A 180 5.13 9.40 -13.17
N ARG A 181 4.22 8.75 -12.44
CA ARG A 181 3.96 9.04 -11.03
C ARG A 181 5.16 8.75 -10.15
N ALA A 182 5.82 7.60 -10.34
CA ALA A 182 7.02 7.25 -9.60
C ALA A 182 8.14 8.28 -9.83
N SER A 183 8.32 8.77 -11.07
CA SER A 183 9.29 9.84 -11.36
C SER A 183 8.97 11.12 -10.58
N ARG A 184 7.71 11.57 -10.65
CA ARG A 184 7.22 12.76 -9.92
C ARG A 184 7.42 12.64 -8.42
N TYR A 185 7.06 11.49 -7.86
CA TYR A 185 7.25 11.18 -6.44
C TYR A 185 8.73 11.16 -6.06
N GLY A 186 9.60 10.61 -6.90
CA GLY A 186 11.04 10.63 -6.65
C GLY A 186 11.62 12.04 -6.65
N GLU A 187 11.14 12.93 -7.51
CA GLU A 187 11.50 14.35 -7.51
C GLU A 187 11.03 15.05 -6.24
N GLN A 188 9.78 14.84 -5.84
CA GLN A 188 9.20 15.42 -4.63
C GLN A 188 9.96 14.95 -3.39
N LEU A 189 10.17 13.63 -3.24
CA LEU A 189 10.83 13.06 -2.07
C LEU A 189 12.20 13.67 -1.82
N ARG A 190 13.03 13.84 -2.87
CA ARG A 190 14.33 14.51 -2.75
C ARG A 190 14.24 15.92 -2.15
N GLY A 191 13.12 16.62 -2.32
CA GLY A 191 12.89 17.95 -1.79
C GLY A 191 12.41 18.00 -0.33
N CYS A 192 11.94 16.90 0.24
CA CYS A 192 11.38 16.87 1.60
C CYS A 192 11.94 15.78 2.52
N GLU A 193 12.74 14.85 2.01
CA GLU A 193 13.20 13.69 2.75
C GLU A 193 14.03 14.08 3.99
N GLU A 194 14.89 15.09 3.88
CA GLU A 194 15.67 15.58 5.02
C GLU A 194 14.76 16.02 6.18
N ASP A 195 13.70 16.77 5.88
CA ASP A 195 12.71 17.21 6.89
C ASP A 195 11.87 16.06 7.44
N LEU A 196 11.67 15.01 6.63
CA LEU A 196 10.96 13.79 7.06
C LEU A 196 11.81 12.99 8.05
N GLN A 197 13.13 12.94 7.86
CA GLN A 197 14.08 12.27 8.76
C GLN A 197 14.28 12.98 10.11
N ARG A 198 13.86 14.24 10.25
CA ARG A 198 13.98 14.97 11.52
C ARG A 198 13.05 14.39 12.59
N GLY A 199 13.64 14.01 13.72
CA GLY A 199 12.92 13.50 14.88
C GLY A 199 11.90 14.49 15.46
N TRP A 200 10.95 13.97 16.23
CA TRP A 200 9.85 14.77 16.77
C TRP A 200 10.33 15.91 17.69
N LEU A 201 11.39 15.68 18.49
CA LEU A 201 11.97 16.69 19.38
C LEU A 201 12.50 17.89 18.59
N TRP A 202 13.24 17.65 17.51
CA TRP A 202 13.77 18.74 16.68
C TRP A 202 12.63 19.61 16.17
N ARG A 203 11.54 18.98 15.68
CA ARG A 203 10.37 19.68 15.15
C ARG A 203 9.61 20.47 16.22
N LEU A 204 9.59 19.97 17.46
CA LEU A 204 8.94 20.68 18.56
C LEU A 204 9.66 22.00 18.91
N PHE A 205 10.99 22.05 18.77
CA PHE A 205 11.79 23.21 19.16
C PHE A 205 12.18 24.14 18.00
N PHE A 206 12.19 23.63 16.76
CA PHE A 206 12.71 24.36 15.60
C PHE A 206 11.81 24.28 14.35
N GLY A 207 10.63 23.67 14.45
CA GLY A 207 9.68 23.46 13.35
C GLY A 207 8.54 24.47 13.30
#